data_AF-A0A949H0H2-F1
#
_entry.id   AF-A0A949H0H2-F1
#
_cell.length_a   1.000
_cell.length_b   1.000
_cell.length_c   1.000
_cell.angle_alpha   90.00
_cell.angle_beta   90.00
_cell.angle_gamma   90.00
#
_symmetry.space_group_name_H-M   'P 1'
#
loop_
_entity.id
_entity.type
_entity.pdbx_description
1 polymer ?
#
loop_
_entity_poly.entity_id
_entity_poly.type
_entity_poly.pdbx_seq_one_letter_code
_entity_poly.pdbx_strand_id
1 'polypeptide(L)'
;MTMVLHVWVGVAGLLGVPVASLMWMAPEEAAAQLGIAATGPLGLASIRADMGGFFGAGGVFALAASFKSSGGLLLALVVLVGLALAGRLVAVAVNGFVSEMGPPLVIEVVLCLVFAAGWRPLPR
;
A
#
# COMPACT_ATOMS: atom_id res chain seq x y z
N MET A 1 19.72 2.22 6.91
CA MET A 1 18.38 2.49 7.49
C MET A 1 18.49 2.48 9.02
N THR A 2 17.88 3.42 9.73
CA THR A 2 17.87 3.45 11.21
C THR A 2 16.96 2.35 11.79
N MET A 3 17.18 1.92 13.05
CA MET A 3 16.33 0.93 13.73
C MET A 3 14.84 1.31 13.73
N VAL A 4 14.53 2.59 13.93
CA VAL A 4 13.14 3.10 13.94
C VAL A 4 12.46 2.87 12.58
N LEU A 5 13.09 3.32 11.49
CA LEU A 5 12.59 3.06 10.12
C LEU A 5 12.47 1.57 9.81
N HIS A 6 13.42 0.76 10.30
CA HIS A 6 13.37 -0.70 10.12
C HIS A 6 12.11 -1.30 10.73
N VAL A 7 11.78 -0.91 11.97
CA VAL A 7 10.56 -1.36 12.66
C VAL A 7 9.32 -0.90 11.89
N TRP A 8 9.26 0.37 11.47
CA TRP A 8 8.10 0.89 10.73
C TRP A 8 7.87 0.18 9.39
N VAL A 9 8.95 -0.12 8.65
CA VAL A 9 8.86 -0.91 7.40
C VAL A 9 8.35 -2.32 7.71
N GLY A 10 8.86 -2.97 8.76
CA GLY A 10 8.40 -4.29 9.18
C GLY A 10 6.93 -4.29 9.61
N VAL A 11 6.49 -3.29 10.38
CA VAL A 11 5.09 -3.12 10.79
C VAL A 11 4.18 -2.90 9.58
N ALA A 12 4.58 -2.05 8.63
CA ALA A 12 3.82 -1.85 7.39
C ALA A 12 3.66 -3.17 6.62
N GLY A 13 4.71 -3.99 6.56
CA GLY A 13 4.65 -5.32 5.97
C GLY A 13 3.72 -6.28 6.71
N LEU A 14 3.83 -6.35 8.04
CA LEU A 14 3.01 -7.20 8.90
C LEU A 14 1.52 -6.84 8.82
N LEU A 15 1.17 -5.57 8.61
CA LEU A 15 -0.21 -5.13 8.44
C LEU A 15 -0.71 -5.30 7.00
N GLY A 16 0.16 -5.14 6.00
CA GLY A 16 -0.20 -5.29 4.58
C GLY A 16 -0.57 -6.72 4.17
N VAL A 17 0.12 -7.73 4.72
CA VAL A 17 -0.14 -9.14 4.37
C VAL A 17 -1.55 -9.62 4.77
N PRO A 18 -2.05 -9.34 5.99
CA PRO A 18 -3.45 -9.64 6.34
C PRO A 18 -4.46 -8.90 5.46
N VAL A 19 -4.22 -7.64 5.12
CA VAL A 19 -5.10 -6.89 4.22
C VAL A 19 -5.16 -7.55 2.85
N ALA A 20 -4.02 -7.95 2.28
CA ALA A 20 -3.98 -8.69 1.02
C ALA A 20 -4.74 -10.02 1.10
N SER A 21 -4.58 -10.73 2.21
CA SER A 21 -5.27 -12.01 2.46
C SER A 21 -6.79 -11.84 2.52
N LEU A 22 -7.27 -10.77 3.16
CA LEU A 22 -8.68 -10.40 3.16
C LEU A 22 -9.16 -10.06 1.75
N MET A 23 -8.40 -9.29 0.97
CA MET A 23 -8.75 -8.99 -0.43
C MET A 23 -8.83 -10.24 -1.31
N TRP A 24 -8.11 -11.32 -0.99
CA TRP A 24 -8.21 -12.59 -1.72
C TRP A 24 -9.36 -13.48 -1.24
N MET A 25 -9.57 -13.58 0.07
CA MET A 25 -10.53 -14.51 0.67
C MET A 25 -11.94 -13.92 0.77
N ALA A 26 -12.04 -12.64 1.13
CA ALA A 26 -13.28 -11.88 1.36
C ALA A 26 -13.21 -10.52 0.64
N PRO A 27 -13.10 -10.53 -0.71
CA PRO A 27 -12.84 -9.32 -1.50
C PRO A 27 -13.93 -8.25 -1.36
N GLU A 28 -15.19 -8.66 -1.23
CA GLU A 28 -16.32 -7.72 -1.22
C GLU A 28 -16.35 -6.94 0.10
N GLU A 29 -16.22 -7.64 1.22
CA GLU A 29 -16.16 -7.04 2.55
C GLU A 29 -14.92 -6.15 2.70
N ALA A 30 -13.77 -6.62 2.20
CA ALA A 30 -12.51 -5.88 2.29
C ALA A 30 -12.52 -4.62 1.40
N ALA A 31 -13.01 -4.72 0.16
CA ALA A 31 -13.08 -3.60 -0.76
C ALA A 31 -14.15 -2.57 -0.37
N ALA A 32 -15.24 -3.00 0.29
CA ALA A 32 -16.27 -2.10 0.80
C ALA A 32 -15.71 -1.08 1.81
N GLN A 33 -14.71 -1.47 2.62
CA GLN A 33 -14.02 -0.56 3.54
C GLN A 33 -13.25 0.56 2.83
N LEU A 34 -12.99 0.39 1.52
CA LEU A 34 -12.35 1.38 0.65
C LEU A 34 -13.36 2.05 -0.30
N GLY A 35 -14.66 1.87 -0.07
CA GLY A 35 -15.73 2.44 -0.89
C GLY A 35 -15.88 1.76 -2.26
N ILE A 36 -15.36 0.55 -2.42
CA ILE A 36 -15.40 -0.20 -3.69
C ILE A 36 -16.44 -1.31 -3.58
N ALA A 37 -17.30 -1.39 -4.59
CA ALA A 37 -18.28 -2.47 -4.75
C ALA A 37 -17.97 -3.29 -6.02
N ALA A 38 -18.11 -4.60 -5.93
CA ALA A 38 -17.88 -5.48 -7.07
C ALA A 38 -19.09 -5.48 -8.02
N THR A 39 -18.85 -5.29 -9.31
CA THR A 39 -19.88 -5.49 -10.34
C THR A 39 -19.82 -6.92 -10.87
N GLY A 40 -20.45 -7.84 -10.14
CA GLY A 40 -20.52 -9.26 -10.50
C GLY A 40 -19.18 -10.02 -10.43
N PRO A 41 -19.09 -11.20 -11.07
CA PRO A 41 -17.91 -12.07 -10.96
C PRO A 41 -16.60 -11.43 -11.44
N LEU A 42 -16.67 -10.58 -12.48
CA LEU A 42 -15.49 -9.87 -12.99
C LEU A 42 -14.97 -8.85 -11.98
N GLY A 43 -15.85 -8.07 -11.33
CA GLY A 43 -15.45 -7.13 -10.28
C GLY A 43 -14.75 -7.82 -9.11
N LEU A 44 -15.25 -9.00 -8.70
CA LEU A 44 -14.60 -9.82 -7.68
C LEU A 44 -13.23 -10.34 -8.11
N ALA A 45 -13.04 -10.63 -9.40
CA ALA A 45 -11.74 -11.03 -9.94
C ALA A 45 -10.75 -9.86 -9.95
N SER A 46 -11.19 -8.67 -10.38
CA SER A 46 -10.37 -7.45 -10.39
C SER A 46 -9.94 -7.03 -8.99
N ILE A 47 -10.82 -7.09 -7.99
CA ILE A 47 -10.44 -6.79 -6.60
C ILE A 47 -9.31 -7.73 -6.13
N ARG A 48 -9.43 -9.04 -6.39
CA ARG A 48 -8.40 -10.01 -6.01
C ARG A 48 -7.07 -9.77 -6.73
N ALA A 49 -7.12 -9.50 -8.03
CA ALA A 49 -5.94 -9.31 -8.85
C ALA A 49 -5.26 -7.98 -8.53
N ASP A 50 -5.99 -6.88 -8.64
CA ASP A 50 -5.42 -5.54 -8.62
C ASP A 50 -5.23 -5.04 -7.19
N MET A 51 -6.26 -5.12 -6.34
CA MET A 51 -6.15 -4.67 -4.94
C MET A 51 -5.39 -5.69 -4.09
N GLY A 52 -5.76 -6.97 -4.20
CA GLY A 52 -5.04 -8.05 -3.52
C GLY A 52 -3.57 -8.10 -3.96
N GLY A 53 -3.28 -7.93 -5.25
CA GLY A 53 -1.91 -7.81 -5.77
C GLY A 53 -1.19 -6.58 -5.23
N PHE A 54 -1.81 -5.41 -5.20
CA PHE A 54 -1.22 -4.17 -4.67
C PHE A 54 -0.84 -4.30 -3.19
N PHE A 55 -1.80 -4.69 -2.34
CA PHE A 55 -1.54 -4.86 -0.91
C PHE A 55 -0.61 -6.05 -0.64
N GLY A 56 -0.68 -7.11 -1.46
CA GLY A 56 0.19 -8.28 -1.35
C GLY A 56 1.64 -7.93 -1.67
N ALA A 57 1.89 -7.24 -2.79
CA ALA A 57 3.20 -6.73 -3.15
C ALA A 57 3.72 -5.76 -2.09
N GLY A 58 2.88 -4.81 -1.64
CA GLY A 58 3.21 -3.88 -0.57
C GLY A 58 3.63 -4.58 0.72
N GLY A 59 2.82 -5.53 1.20
CA GLY A 59 3.06 -6.27 2.43
C GLY A 59 4.31 -7.16 2.36
N VAL A 60 4.41 -7.98 1.31
CA VAL A 60 5.51 -8.94 1.15
C VAL A 60 6.83 -8.22 0.92
N PHE A 61 6.87 -7.19 0.07
CA PHE A 61 8.11 -6.46 -0.18
C PHE A 61 8.51 -5.61 1.01
N ALA A 62 7.58 -5.05 1.80
CA ALA A 62 7.92 -4.35 3.03
C ALA A 62 8.54 -5.29 4.07
N LEU A 63 7.95 -6.47 4.29
CA LEU A 63 8.55 -7.50 5.15
C LEU A 63 9.94 -7.92 4.64
N ALA A 64 10.07 -8.22 3.35
CA ALA A 64 11.34 -8.62 2.78
C ALA A 64 12.39 -7.50 2.87
N ALA A 65 11.98 -6.25 2.68
CA ALA A 65 12.84 -5.08 2.78
C ALA A 65 13.33 -4.85 4.20
N SER A 66 12.50 -5.09 5.24
CA SER A 66 12.97 -5.02 6.61
C SER A 66 14.06 -6.07 6.84
N PHE A 67 13.78 -7.34 6.60
CA PHE A 67 14.76 -8.41 6.86
C PHE A 67 16.07 -8.27 6.07
N LYS A 68 15.99 -7.89 4.79
CA LYS A 68 17.16 -7.84 3.90
C LYS A 68 17.85 -6.47 3.89
N SER A 69 17.23 -5.43 4.46
CA SER A 69 17.70 -4.05 4.34
C SER A 69 18.03 -3.67 2.88
N SER A 70 17.14 -4.03 1.95
CA SER A 70 17.36 -3.87 0.50
C SER A 70 16.79 -2.55 -0.02
N GLY A 71 17.65 -1.71 -0.62
CA GLY A 71 17.24 -0.46 -1.24
C GLY A 71 16.31 -0.68 -2.44
N GLY A 72 16.57 -1.69 -3.27
CA GLY A 72 15.72 -2.03 -4.42
C GLY A 72 14.27 -2.37 -4.02
N LEU A 73 14.08 -3.14 -2.95
CA LEU A 73 12.73 -3.47 -2.44
C LEU A 73 12.00 -2.24 -1.91
N LEU A 74 12.69 -1.35 -1.18
CA LEU A 74 12.09 -0.10 -0.72
C LEU A 74 11.76 0.84 -1.88
N LEU A 75 12.59 0.89 -2.93
CA LEU A 75 12.29 1.68 -4.13
C LEU A 75 11.01 1.19 -4.82
N ALA A 76 10.83 -0.13 -4.95
CA ALA A 76 9.60 -0.69 -5.51
C ALA A 76 8.37 -0.26 -4.71
N LEU A 77 8.47 -0.25 -3.37
CA LEU A 77 7.39 0.22 -2.49
C LEU A 77 7.13 1.73 -2.62
N VAL A 78 8.19 2.55 -2.73
CA VAL A 78 8.05 3.99 -2.97
C VAL A 78 7.31 4.25 -4.27
N VAL A 79 7.65 3.54 -5.34
CA VAL A 79 6.97 3.68 -6.63
C VAL A 79 5.51 3.24 -6.52
N LEU A 80 5.26 2.07 -5.91
CA LEU A 80 3.92 1.50 -5.77
C LEU A 80 2.99 2.43 -4.98
N VAL A 81 3.38 2.85 -3.77
CA VAL A 81 2.58 3.74 -2.93
C VAL A 81 2.55 5.17 -3.49
N GLY A 82 3.64 5.63 -4.09
CA GLY A 82 3.71 6.95 -4.72
C GLY A 82 2.73 7.10 -5.88
N LEU A 83 2.58 6.07 -6.72
CA LEU A 83 1.59 6.07 -7.80
C LEU A 83 0.15 6.01 -7.27
N ALA A 84 -0.11 5.24 -6.21
CA ALA A 84 -1.42 5.23 -5.56
C ALA A 84 -1.78 6.61 -4.98
N LEU A 85 -0.84 7.25 -4.28
CA LEU A 85 -1.00 8.60 -3.75
C LEU A 85 -1.24 9.61 -4.88
N ALA A 86 -0.51 9.52 -5.99
CA ALA A 86 -0.73 10.37 -7.15
C ALA A 86 -2.17 10.20 -7.69
N GLY A 87 -2.67 8.96 -7.75
CA GLY A 87 -4.07 8.68 -8.09
C GLY A 87 -5.07 9.38 -7.15
N ARG A 88 -4.83 9.37 -5.84
CA ARG A 88 -5.69 10.12 -4.89
C ARG A 88 -5.60 11.62 -5.07
N LEU A 89 -4.41 12.17 -5.34
CA LEU A 89 -4.25 13.60 -5.59
C LEU A 89 -5.00 14.03 -6.85
N VAL A 90 -5.02 13.20 -7.90
CA VAL A 90 -5.86 13.42 -9.07
C VAL A 90 -7.34 13.40 -8.68
N ALA A 91 -7.79 12.42 -7.88
CA ALA A 91 -9.18 12.36 -7.42
C ALA A 91 -9.58 13.63 -6.63
N VAL A 92 -8.72 14.10 -5.72
CA VAL A 92 -8.97 15.35 -4.97
C VAL A 92 -9.00 16.57 -5.90
N ALA A 93 -8.10 16.63 -6.89
CA ALA A 93 -8.05 17.74 -7.83
C ALA A 93 -9.27 17.79 -8.77
N VAL A 94 -9.78 16.64 -9.19
CA VAL A 94 -10.90 16.53 -10.16
C VAL A 94 -12.26 16.57 -9.48
N ASN A 95 -12.41 15.89 -8.34
CA ASN A 95 -13.71 15.68 -7.67
C ASN A 95 -13.85 16.48 -6.37
N GLY A 96 -12.78 17.14 -5.91
CA GLY A 96 -12.73 17.75 -4.58
C GLY A 96 -12.39 16.76 -3.47
N PHE A 97 -12.09 17.29 -2.29
CA PHE A 97 -11.81 16.48 -1.10
C PHE A 97 -13.10 16.20 -0.31
N VAL A 98 -13.29 14.96 0.12
CA VAL A 98 -14.29 14.57 1.12
C VAL A 98 -13.63 13.84 2.29
N SER A 99 -14.25 13.87 3.47
CA SER A 99 -13.66 13.39 4.72
C SER A 99 -13.19 11.94 4.67
N GLU A 100 -13.90 11.10 3.94
CA GLU A 100 -13.66 9.66 3.80
C GLU A 100 -12.35 9.38 3.06
N MET A 101 -11.86 10.33 2.24
CA MET A 101 -10.58 10.23 1.54
C MET A 101 -9.39 10.46 2.47
N GLY A 102 -9.61 11.09 3.63
CA GLY A 102 -8.56 11.51 4.57
C GLY A 102 -7.71 10.36 5.12
N PRO A 103 -8.30 9.34 5.79
CA PRO A 103 -7.54 8.27 6.40
C PRO A 103 -6.58 7.54 5.44
N PRO A 104 -7.03 7.08 4.26
CA PRO A 104 -6.14 6.35 3.38
C PRO A 104 -5.11 7.24 2.66
N LEU A 105 -5.41 8.53 2.45
CA LEU A 105 -4.42 9.51 1.96
C LEU A 105 -3.29 9.74 2.97
N VAL A 106 -3.62 9.86 4.26
CA VAL A 106 -2.62 9.98 5.34
C VAL A 106 -1.75 8.73 5.41
N ILE A 107 -2.35 7.53 5.35
CA ILE A 107 -1.62 6.27 5.38
C ILE A 107 -0.60 6.21 4.23
N GLU A 108 -1.01 6.54 3.00
CA GLU A 108 -0.13 6.51 1.84
C GLU A 108 1.02 7.53 1.94
N VAL A 109 0.73 8.75 2.40
CA VAL A 109 1.78 9.76 2.64
C VAL A 109 2.80 9.25 3.65
N VAL A 110 2.34 8.72 4.78
CA VAL A 110 3.22 8.19 5.83
C VAL A 110 4.06 7.03 5.33
N LEU A 111 3.43 6.06 4.63
CA LEU A 111 4.15 4.91 4.07
C LEU A 111 5.19 5.35 3.04
N CYS A 112 4.82 6.27 2.12
CA CYS A 112 5.74 6.79 1.13
C CYS A 112 6.95 7.48 1.77
N LEU A 113 6.74 8.30 2.80
CA LEU A 113 7.80 8.95 3.56
C LEU A 113 8.71 7.95 4.27
N VAL A 114 8.14 6.94 4.94
CA VAL A 114 8.90 5.90 5.64
C VAL A 114 9.76 5.10 4.65
N PHE A 115 9.18 4.68 3.53
CA PHE A 115 9.91 3.90 2.52
C PHE A 115 10.99 4.73 1.84
N ALA A 116 10.70 5.99 1.48
CA ALA A 116 11.68 6.88 0.87
C ALA A 116 12.84 7.22 1.84
N ALA A 117 12.53 7.44 3.12
CA ALA A 117 13.54 7.68 4.15
C ALA A 117 14.39 6.42 4.41
N GLY A 118 13.78 5.24 4.40
CA GLY A 118 14.47 3.95 4.54
C GLY A 118 15.36 3.62 3.34
N TRP A 119 14.94 4.01 2.13
CA TRP A 119 15.64 3.78 0.87
C TRP A 119 16.91 4.62 0.73
N ARG A 120 16.85 5.92 1.05
CA ARG A 120 17.96 6.89 0.87
C ARG A 120 19.35 6.40 1.32
N PRO A 121 19.51 5.76 2.49
CA PRO A 121 20.83 5.33 2.97
C PRO A 121 21.29 3.95 2.48
N LEU A 122 20.50 3.23 1.67
CA LEU A 122 20.82 1.86 1.25
C LEU A 122 21.46 1.82 -0.14
N PRO A 123 22.40 0.89 -0.39
CA PRO A 123 22.93 0.65 -1.73
C PRO A 123 21.82 0.21 -2.69
N ARG A 124 21.94 0.64 -3.94
CA ARG A 124 20.94 0.42 -5.00
C ARG A 124 21.06 -0.98 -5.59
#